data_AF-A0A075R4L0-F1
#
_entry.id   AF-A0A075R4L0-F1
#
_cell.length_a   1.000
_cell.length_b   1.000
_cell.length_c   1.000
_cell.angle_alpha   90.00
_cell.angle_beta   90.00
_cell.angle_gamma   90.00
#
_symmetry.space_group_name_H-M   'P 1'
#
loop_
_entity.id
_entity.type
_entity.pdbx_description
1 polymer ?
#
loop_
_entity_poly.entity_id
_entity_poly.type
_entity_poly.pdbx_seq_one_letter_code
_entity_poly.pdbx_strand_id
1 'polypeptide(L)'
;MKLTGMKELYADMKTKYIKRYKFAFVYKNVIFDVFFFIDEVPFKLIFGVKTHNFYFEMDVNNGFIINTNIGSKYIRLCNILGLKYDPKNPFKTFYLFTEFNKKIPKQADIKNTPIPSDIAYYRRDVEESEKIYFMGWKDNEKRKEKVSPENLNKTRLILGYDAYQICKKKNTSSRWTHDKDLAQNFQLPD
;
A
#
# COMPACT_ATOMS: atom_id res chain seq x y z
N MET A 1 10.04 16.31 -3.65
CA MET A 1 10.35 15.98 -5.07
C MET A 1 9.04 15.80 -5.83
N LYS A 2 8.99 16.20 -7.11
CA LYS A 2 7.83 15.94 -7.98
C LYS A 2 8.04 14.66 -8.79
N LEU A 3 7.07 13.75 -8.76
CA LEU A 3 7.06 12.51 -9.55
C LEU A 3 6.30 12.75 -10.86
N THR A 4 6.98 13.27 -11.87
CA THR A 4 6.37 13.59 -13.16
C THR A 4 5.77 12.35 -13.86
N GLY A 5 6.36 11.17 -13.66
CA GLY A 5 5.87 9.92 -14.25
C GLY A 5 4.49 9.48 -13.73
N MET A 6 4.08 9.94 -12.54
CA MET A 6 2.77 9.60 -11.97
C MET A 6 1.59 10.19 -12.73
N LYS A 7 1.79 11.28 -13.49
CA LYS A 7 0.68 11.97 -14.17
C LYS A 7 0.01 11.07 -15.20
N GLU A 8 0.81 10.39 -16.03
CA GLU A 8 0.31 9.51 -17.08
C GLU A 8 -0.36 8.27 -16.46
N LEU A 9 0.31 7.63 -15.49
CA LEU A 9 -0.25 6.49 -14.75
C LEU A 9 -1.58 6.82 -14.09
N TYR A 10 -1.65 7.94 -13.37
CA TYR A 10 -2.86 8.39 -12.68
C TYR A 10 -4.02 8.60 -13.65
N ALA A 11 -3.76 9.28 -14.78
CA ALA A 11 -4.79 9.51 -15.78
C ALA A 11 -5.36 8.19 -16.32
N ASP A 12 -4.48 7.23 -16.65
CA ASP A 12 -4.90 5.93 -17.17
C ASP A 12 -5.56 5.03 -16.12
N MET A 13 -5.13 5.11 -14.85
CA MET A 13 -5.84 4.47 -13.74
C MET A 13 -7.27 5.00 -13.60
N LYS A 14 -7.45 6.32 -13.73
CA LYS A 14 -8.76 6.97 -13.64
C LYS A 14 -9.69 6.55 -14.78
N THR A 15 -9.21 6.47 -16.02
CA THR A 15 -10.02 6.03 -17.16
C THR A 15 -10.44 4.57 -17.04
N LYS A 16 -9.62 3.74 -16.39
CA LYS A 16 -9.88 2.32 -16.15
C LYS A 16 -10.55 2.01 -14.80
N TYR A 17 -10.93 3.04 -14.04
CA TYR A 17 -11.53 2.91 -12.70
C TYR A 17 -10.67 2.11 -11.69
N ILE A 18 -9.34 2.13 -11.85
CA ILE A 18 -8.40 1.46 -10.96
C ILE A 18 -8.05 2.40 -9.80
N LYS A 19 -8.39 2.00 -8.57
CA LYS A 19 -8.17 2.80 -7.35
C LYS A 19 -6.83 2.53 -6.66
N ARG A 20 -6.33 1.31 -6.76
CA ARG A 20 -5.07 0.87 -6.17
C ARG A 20 -4.31 0.08 -7.22
N TYR A 21 -3.03 0.40 -7.39
CA TYR A 21 -2.21 -0.19 -8.45
C TYR A 21 -0.88 -0.69 -7.89
N LYS A 22 -0.48 -1.89 -8.29
CA LYS A 22 0.76 -2.54 -7.87
C LYS A 22 1.70 -2.75 -9.05
N PHE A 23 2.97 -2.46 -8.88
CA PHE A 23 3.99 -2.77 -9.90
C PHE A 23 5.36 -2.97 -9.25
N ALA A 24 6.24 -3.69 -9.93
CA ALA A 24 7.60 -3.91 -9.46
C ALA A 24 8.51 -2.73 -9.85
N PHE A 25 9.42 -2.36 -8.96
CA PHE A 25 10.50 -1.43 -9.24
C PHE A 25 11.81 -2.04 -8.78
N VAL A 26 12.82 -2.05 -9.66
CA VAL A 26 14.15 -2.57 -9.33
C VAL A 26 15.10 -1.40 -9.14
N TYR A 27 15.81 -1.38 -8.03
CA TYR A 27 16.88 -0.43 -7.77
C TYR A 27 18.09 -1.15 -7.20
N LYS A 28 19.22 -1.07 -7.91
CA LYS A 28 20.38 -1.94 -7.69
C LYS A 28 19.92 -3.41 -7.72
N ASN A 29 20.25 -4.20 -6.70
CA ASN A 29 19.92 -5.63 -6.62
C ASN A 29 18.65 -5.91 -5.80
N VAL A 30 17.82 -4.89 -5.54
CA VAL A 30 16.62 -5.00 -4.71
C VAL A 30 15.37 -4.77 -5.54
N ILE A 31 14.41 -5.67 -5.39
CA ILE A 31 13.08 -5.59 -6.00
C ILE A 31 12.10 -5.04 -4.97
N PHE A 32 11.42 -3.95 -5.33
CA PHE A 32 10.36 -3.34 -4.56
C PHE A 32 9.01 -3.69 -5.17
N ASP A 33 8.07 -4.15 -4.34
CA ASP A 33 6.64 -4.02 -4.64
C ASP A 33 6.24 -2.57 -4.37
N VAL A 34 5.79 -1.87 -5.39
CA VAL A 34 5.30 -0.50 -5.28
C VAL A 34 3.79 -0.49 -5.39
N PHE A 35 3.14 0.20 -4.45
CA PHE A 35 1.70 0.42 -4.49
C PHE A 35 1.39 1.90 -4.59
N PHE A 36 0.50 2.26 -5.51
CA PHE A 36 -0.03 3.61 -5.65
C PHE A 36 -1.54 3.60 -5.41
N PHE A 37 -1.98 4.29 -4.36
CA PHE A 37 -3.38 4.37 -3.93
C PHE A 37 -3.93 5.76 -4.21
N ILE A 38 -4.97 5.82 -5.03
CA ILE A 38 -5.63 7.08 -5.43
C ILE A 38 -7.00 7.25 -4.76
N ASP A 39 -7.36 6.33 -3.87
CA ASP A 39 -8.57 6.35 -3.03
C ASP A 39 -8.34 6.92 -1.63
N GLU A 40 -7.16 7.49 -1.38
CA GLU A 40 -6.77 8.15 -0.12
C GLU A 40 -6.50 9.64 -0.36
N VAL A 41 -6.66 10.49 0.67
CA VAL A 41 -6.31 11.92 0.57
C VAL A 41 -5.38 12.30 1.73
N PRO A 42 -4.11 12.68 1.46
CA PRO A 42 -3.43 12.63 0.16
C PRO A 42 -3.30 11.18 -0.38
N PHE A 43 -3.01 11.05 -1.68
CA PHE A 43 -2.70 9.75 -2.29
C PHE A 43 -1.54 9.08 -1.55
N LYS A 44 -1.47 7.74 -1.57
CA LYS A 44 -0.41 7.00 -0.89
C LYS A 44 0.50 6.30 -1.90
N LEU A 45 1.79 6.37 -1.63
CA LEU A 45 2.81 5.60 -2.35
C LEU A 45 3.59 4.74 -1.34
N ILE A 46 3.57 3.43 -1.57
CA ILE A 46 4.14 2.44 -0.65
C ILE A 46 5.22 1.67 -1.39
N PHE A 47 6.35 1.46 -0.72
CA PHE A 47 7.43 0.60 -1.19
C PHE A 47 7.63 -0.53 -0.20
N GLY A 48 7.48 -1.77 -0.66
CA GLY A 48 7.69 -2.98 0.12
C GLY A 48 8.81 -3.83 -0.47
N VAL A 49 9.59 -4.48 0.40
CA VAL A 49 10.62 -5.45 0.04
C VAL A 49 10.30 -6.76 0.76
N LYS A 50 9.66 -7.70 0.05
CA LYS A 50 9.15 -8.95 0.65
C LYS A 50 10.21 -9.75 1.41
N THR A 51 11.38 -9.93 0.79
CA THR A 51 12.50 -10.72 1.31
C THR A 51 13.07 -10.20 2.63
N HIS A 52 12.84 -8.92 2.93
CA HIS A 52 13.37 -8.27 4.14
C HIS A 52 12.28 -7.87 5.14
N ASN A 53 11.02 -8.24 4.89
CA ASN A 53 9.85 -7.79 5.67
C ASN A 53 9.95 -6.30 6.02
N PHE A 54 10.21 -5.50 4.98
CA PHE A 54 10.48 -4.07 5.09
C PHE A 54 9.52 -3.32 4.20
N TYR A 55 8.93 -2.25 4.72
CA TYR A 55 8.19 -1.30 3.92
C TYR A 55 8.31 0.11 4.48
N PHE A 56 8.01 1.08 3.63
CA PHE A 56 7.74 2.45 4.01
C PHE A 56 6.66 3.02 3.10
N GLU A 57 5.95 4.01 3.60
CA GLU A 57 4.90 4.72 2.86
C GLU A 57 5.12 6.23 2.94
N MET A 58 4.60 6.95 1.95
CA MET A 58 4.62 8.40 1.93
C MET A 58 3.36 8.96 1.27
N ASP A 59 3.08 10.20 1.62
CA ASP A 59 2.04 10.99 0.99
C ASP A 59 2.49 11.51 -0.37
N VAL A 60 1.61 11.34 -1.36
CA VAL A 60 1.71 11.96 -2.67
C VAL A 60 0.72 13.13 -2.69
N ASN A 61 1.23 14.31 -2.39
CA ASN A 61 0.45 15.54 -2.36
C ASN A 61 0.08 16.02 -3.77
N ASN A 62 -0.81 17.01 -3.84
CA ASN A 62 -1.24 17.63 -5.09
C ASN A 62 -0.06 17.98 -6.00
N GLY A 63 -0.21 17.66 -7.29
CA GLY A 63 0.87 17.80 -8.27
C GLY A 63 1.91 16.68 -8.24
N PHE A 64 1.61 15.56 -7.57
CA PHE A 64 2.50 14.39 -7.40
C PHE A 64 3.79 14.72 -6.64
N ILE A 65 3.65 15.50 -5.56
CA ILE A 65 4.76 15.95 -4.73
C ILE A 65 4.92 15.03 -3.53
N ILE A 66 6.09 14.42 -3.39
CA ILE A 66 6.46 13.57 -2.25
C ILE A 66 7.54 14.21 -1.38
N ASN A 67 7.51 13.91 -0.09
CA ASN A 67 8.68 14.08 0.77
C ASN A 67 9.60 12.86 0.60
N THR A 68 10.86 13.07 0.22
CA THR A 68 11.81 11.97 0.03
C THR A 68 12.39 11.45 1.35
N ASN A 69 12.18 12.16 2.46
CA ASN A 69 12.62 11.71 3.77
C ASN A 69 11.72 10.58 4.28
N ILE A 70 12.29 9.38 4.45
CA ILE A 70 11.59 8.19 4.96
C ILE A 70 11.83 7.94 6.46
N GLY A 71 12.38 8.94 7.16
CA GLY A 71 12.58 8.94 8.61
C GLY A 71 13.40 7.75 9.10
N SER A 72 12.92 7.09 10.16
CA SER A 72 13.57 5.96 10.81
C SER A 72 13.81 4.75 9.89
N LYS A 73 13.12 4.67 8.74
CA LYS A 73 13.29 3.60 7.76
C LYS A 73 14.57 3.75 6.92
N TYR A 74 15.21 4.91 6.95
CA TYR A 74 16.40 5.22 6.14
C TYR A 74 17.55 4.25 6.37
N ILE A 75 17.95 4.04 7.62
CA ILE A 75 19.09 3.16 7.97
C ILE A 75 18.83 1.74 7.47
N ARG A 76 17.61 1.23 7.70
CA ARG A 76 17.23 -0.12 7.26
C ARG A 76 17.20 -0.23 5.73
N LEU A 77 16.76 0.80 5.02
CA LEU A 77 16.83 0.83 3.56
C LEU A 77 18.29 0.76 3.07
N CYS A 78 19.21 1.54 3.67
CA CYS A 78 20.62 1.50 3.28
C CYS A 78 21.23 0.10 3.44
N ASN A 79 20.91 -0.58 4.54
CA ASN A 79 21.36 -1.96 4.79
C ASN A 79 20.81 -2.93 3.74
N ILE A 80 19.52 -2.84 3.43
CA ILE A 80 18.86 -3.68 2.40
C ILE A 80 19.48 -3.44 1.02
N LEU A 81 19.81 -2.19 0.69
CA LEU A 81 20.47 -1.82 -0.55
C LEU A 81 21.98 -2.18 -0.59
N GLY A 82 22.52 -2.77 0.48
CA GLY A 82 23.94 -3.13 0.59
C GLY A 82 24.88 -1.93 0.54
N LEU A 83 24.41 -0.75 0.98
CA LEU A 83 25.19 0.48 0.93
C LEU A 83 26.18 0.54 2.10
N LYS A 84 27.45 0.81 1.80
CA LYS A 84 28.44 1.17 2.82
C LYS A 84 28.30 2.65 3.12
N TYR A 85 28.41 3.01 4.40
CA TYR A 85 28.42 4.40 4.81
C TYR A 85 29.67 5.11 4.27
N ASP A 86 29.46 6.21 3.55
CA ASP A 86 30.50 7.10 3.08
C ASP A 86 30.18 8.52 3.59
N PRO A 87 30.98 9.08 4.52
CA PRO A 87 30.74 10.42 5.05
C PRO A 87 30.95 11.52 4.00
N LYS A 88 31.74 11.29 2.96
CA LYS A 88 31.98 12.27 1.88
C LYS A 88 30.84 12.29 0.87
N ASN A 89 30.19 11.14 0.66
CA ASN A 89 29.09 11.00 -0.27
C ASN A 89 27.97 10.11 0.29
N PRO A 90 27.23 10.59 1.30
CA PRO A 90 26.16 9.81 1.90
C PRO A 90 25.05 9.58 0.88
N PHE A 91 24.52 8.35 0.88
CA PHE A 91 23.34 8.04 0.09
C PHE A 91 22.17 8.96 0.45
N LYS A 92 21.42 9.40 -0.56
CA LYS A 92 20.19 10.18 -0.38
C LYS A 92 19.05 9.41 -1.01
N THR A 93 17.95 9.24 -0.29
CA THR A 93 16.71 8.65 -0.83
C THR A 93 16.19 9.38 -2.06
N PHE A 94 16.55 10.66 -2.23
CA PHE A 94 16.33 11.40 -3.46
C PHE A 94 16.82 10.66 -4.72
N TYR A 95 17.95 9.95 -4.67
CA TYR A 95 18.45 9.18 -5.82
C TYR A 95 17.56 7.97 -6.15
N LEU A 96 17.06 7.27 -5.12
CA LEU A 96 16.07 6.20 -5.31
C LEU A 96 14.83 6.74 -6.03
N PHE A 97 14.27 7.86 -5.55
CA PHE A 97 13.06 8.44 -6.14
C PHE A 97 13.29 9.05 -7.53
N THR A 98 14.51 9.50 -7.81
CA THR A 98 14.89 9.96 -9.14
C THR A 98 14.87 8.82 -10.15
N GLU A 99 15.44 7.66 -9.81
CA GLU A 99 15.39 6.48 -10.67
C GLU A 99 13.98 5.90 -10.76
N PHE A 100 13.27 5.84 -9.63
CA PHE A 100 11.87 5.43 -9.60
C PHE A 100 11.02 6.26 -10.54
N ASN A 101 11.14 7.60 -10.52
CA ASN A 101 10.33 8.49 -11.36
C ASN A 101 10.50 8.20 -12.87
N LYS A 102 11.66 7.69 -13.29
CA LYS A 102 11.92 7.29 -14.69
C LYS A 102 11.30 5.94 -15.07
N LYS A 103 10.96 5.12 -14.08
CA LYS A 103 10.49 3.73 -14.23
C LYS A 103 9.01 3.55 -13.91
N ILE A 104 8.29 4.61 -13.54
CA ILE A 104 6.84 4.56 -13.34
C ILE A 104 6.18 4.13 -14.67
N PRO A 105 5.34 3.08 -14.67
CA PRO A 105 4.62 2.66 -15.86
C PRO A 105 3.65 3.76 -16.29
N LYS A 106 3.54 3.99 -17.60
CA LYS A 106 2.66 5.03 -18.15
C LYS A 106 1.21 4.57 -18.30
N GLN A 107 1.01 3.26 -18.40
CA GLN A 107 -0.27 2.61 -18.58
C GLN A 107 -0.52 1.63 -17.44
N ALA A 108 -1.74 1.62 -16.93
CA ALA A 108 -2.23 0.70 -15.93
C ALA A 108 -2.83 -0.55 -16.58
N ASP A 109 -2.44 -1.73 -16.11
CA ASP A 109 -3.12 -2.99 -16.41
C ASP A 109 -4.08 -3.35 -15.26
N ILE A 110 -5.33 -3.68 -15.56
CA ILE A 110 -6.30 -4.09 -14.54
C ILE A 110 -5.81 -5.29 -13.72
N LYS A 111 -5.00 -6.17 -14.31
CA LYS A 111 -4.38 -7.34 -13.66
C LYS A 111 -3.42 -6.97 -12.54
N ASN A 112 -2.94 -5.72 -12.52
CA ASN A 112 -2.04 -5.18 -11.52
C ASN A 112 -2.79 -4.51 -10.35
N THR A 113 -4.11 -4.70 -10.27
CA THR A 113 -4.87 -4.36 -9.05
C THR A 113 -4.42 -5.31 -7.92
N PRO A 114 -3.93 -4.79 -6.78
CA PRO A 114 -3.46 -5.64 -5.69
C PRO A 114 -4.63 -6.38 -5.04
N ILE A 115 -4.42 -7.66 -4.73
CA ILE A 115 -5.30 -8.39 -3.83
C ILE A 115 -5.03 -7.97 -2.37
N PRO A 116 -5.99 -8.13 -1.43
CA PRO A 116 -5.81 -7.66 -0.05
C PRO A 116 -4.52 -8.16 0.62
N SER A 117 -4.16 -9.42 0.40
CA SER A 117 -2.99 -10.05 1.01
C SER A 117 -1.66 -9.48 0.49
N ASP A 118 -1.62 -8.88 -0.70
CA ASP A 118 -0.43 -8.14 -1.18
C ASP A 118 -0.12 -6.93 -0.30
N ILE A 119 -1.14 -6.25 0.21
CA ILE A 119 -1.01 -5.06 1.05
C ILE A 119 -0.87 -5.48 2.52
N ALA A 120 -1.71 -6.42 2.97
CA ALA A 120 -1.75 -6.90 4.35
C ALA A 120 -0.41 -7.47 4.81
N TYR A 121 0.34 -8.13 3.92
CA TYR A 121 1.68 -8.66 4.21
C TYR A 121 2.63 -7.61 4.81
N TYR A 122 2.51 -6.35 4.36
CA TYR A 122 3.37 -5.26 4.80
C TYR A 122 2.82 -4.49 6.01
N ARG A 123 1.51 -4.52 6.25
CA ARG A 123 0.84 -3.77 7.33
C ARG A 123 1.01 -4.47 8.67
N ARG A 124 2.09 -4.14 9.39
CA ARG A 124 2.35 -4.61 10.78
C ARG A 124 1.79 -3.67 11.85
N ASP A 125 1.17 -2.60 11.40
CA ASP A 125 0.62 -1.48 12.17
C ASP A 125 -0.92 -1.53 12.28
N VAL A 126 -1.52 -2.70 12.08
CA VAL A 126 -2.98 -2.94 12.16
C VAL A 126 -3.30 -4.04 13.16
N GLU A 127 -4.56 -4.10 13.62
CA GLU A 127 -5.02 -5.21 14.46
C GLU A 127 -4.83 -6.58 13.77
N GLU A 128 -4.52 -7.61 14.56
CA GLU A 128 -4.34 -8.98 14.06
C GLU A 128 -3.46 -9.01 12.79
N SER A 129 -2.31 -8.32 12.82
CA SER A 129 -1.44 -8.12 11.64
C SER A 129 -0.84 -9.41 11.07
N GLU A 130 -0.91 -10.52 11.81
CA GLU A 130 -0.59 -11.87 11.37
C GLU A 130 -1.68 -12.47 10.46
N LYS A 131 -2.92 -11.98 10.56
CA LYS A 131 -4.05 -12.39 9.72
C LYS A 131 -4.12 -11.55 8.46
N ILE A 132 -3.47 -12.04 7.40
CA ILE A 132 -3.27 -11.31 6.14
C ILE A 132 -4.25 -11.71 5.03
N TYR A 133 -5.02 -12.79 5.23
CA TYR A 133 -6.00 -13.26 4.25
C TYR A 133 -7.39 -12.78 4.62
N PHE A 134 -8.06 -12.14 3.67
CA PHE A 134 -9.45 -11.72 3.84
C PHE A 134 -10.37 -12.95 3.86
N MET A 135 -11.31 -12.99 4.81
CA MET A 135 -12.21 -14.13 5.07
C MET A 135 -13.70 -13.73 4.95
N GLY A 136 -13.99 -12.54 4.41
CA GLY A 136 -15.35 -12.05 4.25
C GLY A 136 -15.79 -11.04 5.31
N TRP A 137 -17.09 -10.88 5.44
CA TRP A 137 -17.72 -9.83 6.24
C TRP A 137 -18.44 -10.39 7.45
N LYS A 138 -18.46 -9.62 8.55
CA LYS A 138 -19.23 -9.92 9.76
C LYS A 138 -20.28 -8.83 9.96
N ASP A 139 -21.55 -9.18 9.79
CA ASP A 139 -22.68 -8.32 10.16
C ASP A 139 -22.81 -8.28 11.69
N ASN A 140 -22.53 -7.12 12.30
CA ASN A 140 -22.59 -6.99 13.75
C ASN A 140 -24.00 -6.72 14.27
N GLU A 141 -24.94 -6.24 13.44
CA GLU A 141 -26.33 -6.00 13.84
C GLU A 141 -27.00 -7.32 14.24
N LYS A 142 -26.80 -8.37 13.44
CA LYS A 142 -27.30 -9.72 13.73
C LYS A 142 -26.77 -10.31 15.05
N ARG A 143 -25.63 -9.81 15.54
CA ARG A 143 -24.95 -10.31 16.74
C ARG A 143 -25.06 -9.37 17.94
N LYS A 144 -25.71 -8.21 17.78
CA LYS A 144 -25.76 -7.14 18.78
C LYS A 144 -24.36 -6.68 19.21
N GLU A 145 -23.43 -6.66 18.26
CA GLU A 145 -22.04 -6.21 18.42
C GLU A 145 -21.83 -4.85 17.74
N LYS A 146 -20.65 -4.23 17.92
CA LYS A 146 -20.23 -3.03 17.17
C LYS A 146 -18.89 -3.26 16.50
N VAL A 147 -18.74 -2.74 15.28
CA VAL A 147 -17.45 -2.68 14.58
C VAL A 147 -16.47 -1.80 15.39
N SER A 148 -15.26 -2.30 15.61
CA SER A 148 -14.21 -1.55 16.33
C SER A 148 -13.53 -0.49 15.44
N PRO A 149 -13.03 0.60 16.02
CA PRO A 149 -12.19 1.56 15.30
C PRO A 149 -10.95 0.93 14.65
N GLU A 150 -10.34 -0.05 15.31
CA GLU A 150 -9.15 -0.76 14.84
C GLU A 150 -9.47 -1.58 13.57
N ASN A 151 -10.63 -2.26 13.55
CA ASN A 151 -11.10 -2.99 12.38
C ASN A 151 -11.46 -2.08 11.22
N LEU A 152 -12.08 -0.93 11.50
CA LEU A 152 -12.32 0.08 10.49
C LEU A 152 -11.01 0.63 9.91
N ASN A 153 -9.99 0.86 10.74
CA ASN A 153 -8.68 1.31 10.28
C ASN A 153 -7.98 0.25 9.42
N LYS A 154 -8.00 -1.03 9.83
CA LYS A 154 -7.48 -2.15 9.04
C LYS A 154 -8.19 -2.25 7.68
N THR A 155 -9.53 -2.15 7.71
CA THR A 155 -10.37 -2.15 6.51
C THR A 155 -9.96 -1.03 5.55
N ARG A 156 -9.83 0.22 6.04
CA ARG A 156 -9.40 1.36 5.21
C ARG A 156 -8.03 1.13 4.58
N LEU A 157 -7.06 0.76 5.43
CA LEU A 157 -5.67 0.63 5.01
C LEU A 157 -5.47 -0.51 3.99
N ILE A 158 -6.16 -1.63 4.14
CA ILE A 158 -5.94 -2.82 3.29
C ILE A 158 -6.96 -2.90 2.14
N LEU A 159 -8.24 -2.65 2.39
CA LEU A 159 -9.34 -2.89 1.43
C LEU A 159 -9.82 -1.65 0.68
N GLY A 160 -9.50 -0.45 1.15
CA GLY A 160 -9.94 0.79 0.47
C GLY A 160 -10.88 1.64 1.29
N TYR A 161 -10.97 2.92 0.89
CA TYR A 161 -11.85 3.88 1.53
C TYR A 161 -13.33 3.54 1.37
N ASP A 162 -13.74 3.00 0.21
CA ASP A 162 -15.12 2.56 -0.02
C ASP A 162 -15.55 1.47 0.98
N ALA A 163 -14.70 0.44 1.15
CA ALA A 163 -14.95 -0.65 2.10
C ALA A 163 -15.09 -0.10 3.53
N TYR A 164 -14.22 0.84 3.92
CA TYR A 164 -14.31 1.53 5.21
C TYR A 164 -15.65 2.27 5.39
N GLN A 165 -16.09 3.03 4.37
CA GLN A 165 -17.36 3.76 4.44
C GLN A 165 -18.56 2.83 4.57
N ILE A 166 -18.60 1.74 3.79
CA ILE A 166 -19.68 0.75 3.88
C ILE A 166 -19.68 0.08 5.26
N CYS A 167 -18.51 -0.37 5.74
CA CYS A 167 -18.38 -1.02 7.05
C CYS A 167 -18.83 -0.11 8.19
N LYS A 168 -18.43 1.17 8.15
CA LYS A 168 -18.84 2.17 9.13
C LYS A 168 -20.35 2.43 9.09
N LYS A 169 -20.95 2.52 7.90
CA LYS A 169 -22.38 2.78 7.73
C LYS A 169 -23.25 1.59 8.16
N LYS A 170 -22.83 0.37 7.83
CA LYS A 170 -23.60 -0.87 8.03
C LYS A 170 -23.20 -1.64 9.28
N ASN A 171 -22.38 -1.06 10.16
CA ASN A 171 -21.84 -1.74 11.34
C ASN A 171 -21.27 -3.14 10.99
N THR A 172 -20.46 -3.22 9.94
CA THR A 172 -19.90 -4.50 9.43
C THR A 172 -18.40 -4.55 9.71
N SER A 173 -17.88 -5.68 10.15
CA SER A 173 -16.43 -5.89 10.30
C SER A 173 -15.83 -6.67 9.13
N SER A 174 -14.64 -6.29 8.68
CA SER A 174 -13.83 -7.17 7.81
C SER A 174 -13.23 -8.30 8.64
N ARG A 175 -13.31 -9.53 8.14
CA ARG A 175 -12.75 -10.72 8.80
C ARG A 175 -11.46 -11.12 8.12
N TRP A 176 -10.51 -11.57 8.93
CA TRP A 176 -9.18 -11.96 8.47
C TRP A 176 -8.76 -13.28 9.10
N THR A 177 -7.86 -13.98 8.43
CA THR A 177 -7.26 -15.24 8.88
C THR A 177 -5.78 -15.30 8.49
N HIS A 178 -5.02 -16.11 9.23
CA HIS A 178 -3.64 -16.47 8.88
C HIS A 178 -3.61 -17.71 7.98
N ASP A 179 -4.71 -18.45 7.90
CA ASP A 179 -4.87 -19.64 7.08
C ASP A 179 -5.31 -19.27 5.66
N LYS A 180 -4.46 -19.56 4.68
CA LYS A 180 -4.72 -19.25 3.28
C LYS A 180 -5.90 -20.04 2.71
N ASP A 181 -6.19 -21.22 3.23
CA ASP A 181 -7.25 -22.09 2.70
C ASP A 181 -8.64 -21.55 3.07
N LEU A 182 -8.71 -20.69 4.08
CA LEU A 182 -9.92 -19.96 4.47
C LEU A 182 -10.07 -18.60 3.74
N ALA A 183 -9.13 -18.24 2.86
CA ALA A 183 -9.16 -16.98 2.14
C ALA A 183 -10.33 -16.92 1.16
N GLN A 184 -11.00 -15.76 1.12
CA GLN A 184 -12.06 -15.47 0.17
C GLN A 184 -11.64 -14.36 -0.79
N ASN A 185 -12.22 -14.38 -1.99
CA ASN A 185 -12.06 -13.28 -2.93
C ASN A 185 -12.70 -12.02 -2.34
N PHE A 186 -11.99 -10.91 -2.45
CA PHE A 186 -12.52 -9.64 -1.97
C PHE A 186 -13.59 -9.11 -2.90
N GLN A 187 -14.73 -8.78 -2.30
CA GLN A 187 -15.83 -8.04 -2.89
C GLN A 187 -16.35 -7.07 -1.83
N LEU A 188 -16.86 -5.91 -2.25
CA LEU A 188 -17.48 -4.96 -1.33
C LEU A 188 -18.68 -5.63 -0.62
N PRO A 189 -18.97 -5.26 0.63
CA PRO A 189 -20.12 -5.82 1.34
C PRO A 189 -21.44 -5.32 0.73
N ASP A 190 -22.34 -6.26 0.43
CA ASP A 190 -23.71 -6.02 -0.08
C ASP A 190 -24.54 -5.10 0.80
#